data_AF-A0A3S5GY01-F1
#
_entry.id   AF-A0A3S5GY01-F1
#
_cell.length_a   1.000
_cell.length_b   1.000
_cell.length_c   1.000
_cell.angle_alpha   90.00
_cell.angle_beta   90.00
_cell.angle_gamma   90.00
#
_symmetry.space_group_name_H-M   'P 1'
#
loop_
_entity.id
_entity.type
_entity.pdbx_description
1 polymer ?
#
loop_
_entity_poly.entity_id
_entity_poly.type
_entity_poly.pdbx_seq_one_letter_code
_entity_poly.pdbx_strand_id
1 'polypeptide(L)'
;RVSLPHVELALSLYRDPDMLRFIIGSVRLPEGGERVALSLDDPERGPFLVVTRDGRFVTCLGEGMQVDLPVITRGQLDGLAAKVTDLRARMEACRTLAGQRGGTGKLLARVYEAADELSREEFVAISALQPLYRGIELLNLLFGAVSDLEEARERLLKAMRRSDKLKPAYREALRAYWNLCFSIGHFSVLAGMSGPKLLDLPEETTEELLKVSFSWGAVRQGVVALALKGIWGAARIGKPYLPTYKRLFFKSGSLLTMTDASMGLAALGLRHSRLRAEVQKTLASGPPLDRNDLLGNYLSKLLEVIQRSLELEMEHPEASALVQREFGAVLCVKLAEGLPRGAPFRFERTEDVPEDLAMTAAVNSGLSFLDPEFPLPWMLMCLPWVARAAPEQLYLPRDFIKAIRAPWMPEHSYRLLRDHRDHYGPRAPRKPEGPTRNGPCPCGSGKKYKRCCGEGAGE
;
A
#
# COMPACT_ATOMS: atom_id res chain seq x y z
N ARG A 1 3.93 -47.63 -4.23
CA ARG A 1 4.79 -47.43 -5.43
C ARG A 1 4.89 -45.94 -5.69
N VAL A 2 6.01 -45.42 -6.20
CA VAL A 2 6.14 -44.01 -6.58
C VAL A 2 5.52 -43.84 -7.98
N SER A 3 4.61 -42.88 -8.15
CA SER A 3 3.93 -42.61 -9.43
C SER A 3 4.82 -41.81 -10.38
N LEU A 4 4.50 -41.77 -11.67
CA LEU A 4 5.25 -40.98 -12.66
C LEU A 4 5.32 -39.48 -12.29
N PRO A 5 4.23 -38.80 -11.88
CA PRO A 5 4.29 -37.42 -11.39
C PRO A 5 5.25 -37.21 -10.21
N HIS A 6 5.32 -38.17 -9.28
CA HIS A 6 6.25 -38.09 -8.15
C HIS A 6 7.71 -38.24 -8.60
N VAL A 7 7.98 -39.06 -9.61
CA VAL A 7 9.32 -39.19 -10.22
C VAL A 7 9.71 -37.90 -10.93
N GLU A 8 8.81 -37.28 -11.69
CA GLU A 8 9.07 -36.01 -12.39
C GLU A 8 9.41 -34.87 -11.41
N LEU A 9 8.68 -34.78 -10.29
CA LEU A 9 8.98 -33.82 -9.22
C LEU A 9 10.35 -34.11 -8.57
N ALA A 10 10.65 -35.38 -8.25
CA ALA A 10 11.96 -35.72 -7.70
C ALA A 10 13.10 -35.37 -8.67
N LEU A 11 12.89 -35.60 -9.97
CA LEU A 11 13.86 -35.25 -11.02
C LEU A 11 14.03 -33.74 -11.21
N SER A 12 12.96 -32.94 -11.06
CA SER A 12 13.08 -31.48 -11.13
C SER A 12 13.92 -30.92 -9.98
N LEU A 13 13.73 -31.44 -8.77
CA LEU A 13 14.56 -31.11 -7.61
C LEU A 13 16.01 -31.59 -7.78
N TYR A 14 16.22 -32.74 -8.41
CA TYR A 14 17.55 -33.28 -8.70
C TYR A 14 18.34 -32.40 -9.68
N ARG A 15 17.65 -31.88 -10.69
CA ARG A 15 18.24 -31.00 -11.71
C ARG A 15 18.52 -29.59 -11.21
N ASP A 16 18.04 -29.22 -10.02
CA ASP A 16 18.19 -27.90 -9.43
C ASP A 16 18.71 -27.96 -7.98
N PRO A 17 20.02 -28.24 -7.80
CA PRO A 17 20.61 -28.41 -6.48
C PRO A 17 20.60 -27.13 -5.65
N ASP A 18 20.60 -25.94 -6.27
CA ASP A 18 20.54 -24.67 -5.56
C ASP A 18 19.15 -24.42 -4.97
N MET A 19 18.08 -24.72 -5.71
CA MET A 19 16.72 -24.68 -5.18
C MET A 19 16.57 -25.67 -4.02
N LEU A 20 17.07 -26.89 -4.16
CA LEU A 20 16.99 -27.89 -3.10
C LEU A 20 17.73 -27.45 -1.82
N ARG A 21 18.96 -26.92 -1.94
CA ARG A 21 19.71 -26.37 -0.81
C ARG A 21 18.99 -25.20 -0.15
N PHE A 22 18.38 -24.31 -0.94
CA PHE A 22 17.59 -23.21 -0.41
C PHE A 22 16.37 -23.70 0.39
N ILE A 23 15.64 -24.69 -0.14
CA ILE A 23 14.46 -25.26 0.52
C ILE A 23 14.84 -25.85 1.88
N ILE A 24 15.88 -26.70 1.91
CA ILE A 24 16.35 -27.34 3.14
C ILE A 24 16.83 -26.29 4.15
N GLY A 25 17.62 -25.30 3.71
CA GLY A 25 18.14 -24.23 4.57
C GLY A 25 17.07 -23.26 5.08
N SER A 26 15.88 -23.23 4.46
CA SER A 26 14.79 -22.33 4.83
C SER A 26 13.81 -22.91 5.86
N VAL A 27 13.90 -24.22 6.16
CA VAL A 27 13.03 -24.90 7.11
C VAL A 27 13.77 -25.10 8.44
N ARG A 28 13.09 -24.88 9.57
CA ARG A 28 13.62 -25.23 10.89
C ARG A 28 13.60 -26.75 11.05
N LEU A 29 14.77 -27.37 11.00
CA LEU A 29 14.95 -28.81 11.18
C LEU A 29 15.61 -29.11 12.54
N PRO A 30 15.24 -30.19 13.25
CA PRO A 30 15.83 -30.58 14.54
C PRO A 30 17.36 -30.73 14.47
N GLU A 31 18.11 -30.28 15.48
CA GLU A 31 19.57 -30.39 15.48
C GLU A 31 20.07 -31.86 15.43
N GLY A 32 21.20 -32.11 14.76
CA GLY A 32 21.85 -33.43 14.73
C GLY A 32 21.41 -34.42 13.63
N GLY A 33 20.32 -34.17 12.89
CA GLY A 33 19.90 -35.06 11.79
C GLY A 33 20.65 -34.82 10.47
N GLU A 34 21.29 -35.85 9.90
CA GLU A 34 22.02 -35.74 8.61
C GLU A 34 21.11 -35.72 7.37
N ARG A 35 19.87 -36.23 7.51
CA ARG A 35 18.92 -36.44 6.42
C ARG A 35 17.57 -35.82 6.72
N VAL A 36 16.84 -35.51 5.65
CA VAL A 36 15.49 -34.95 5.68
C VAL A 36 14.66 -35.65 4.61
N ALA A 37 13.38 -35.84 4.90
CA ALA A 37 12.41 -36.40 3.97
C ALA A 37 11.57 -35.27 3.36
N LEU A 38 11.46 -35.23 2.04
CA LEU A 38 10.58 -34.34 1.31
C LEU A 38 9.32 -35.12 0.95
N SER A 39 8.17 -34.71 1.48
CA SER A 39 6.88 -35.30 1.08
C SER A 39 6.53 -34.87 -0.35
N LEU A 40 6.27 -35.84 -1.21
CA LEU A 40 5.86 -35.63 -2.59
C LEU A 40 4.33 -35.54 -2.74
N ASP A 41 3.59 -35.95 -1.72
CA ASP A 41 2.12 -35.93 -1.69
C ASP A 41 1.59 -35.80 -0.25
N ASP A 42 1.36 -36.93 0.45
CA ASP A 42 0.87 -36.94 1.82
C ASP A 42 2.04 -36.77 2.83
N PRO A 43 1.91 -35.89 3.84
CA PRO A 43 2.98 -35.61 4.80
C PRO A 43 3.26 -36.75 5.78
N GLU A 44 2.34 -37.71 5.96
CA GLU A 44 2.50 -38.84 6.87
C GLU A 44 2.69 -40.16 6.11
N ARG A 45 1.92 -40.36 5.04
CA ARG A 45 1.92 -41.60 4.24
C ARG A 45 2.94 -41.56 3.10
N GLY A 46 3.44 -40.40 2.70
CA GLY A 46 4.35 -40.24 1.58
C GLY A 46 3.65 -40.33 0.22
N PRO A 47 4.38 -40.63 -0.88
CA PRO A 47 5.79 -41.03 -0.91
C PRO A 47 6.76 -39.91 -0.54
N PHE A 48 7.96 -40.30 -0.13
CA PHE A 48 9.00 -39.38 0.33
C PHE A 48 10.25 -39.47 -0.53
N LEU A 49 10.86 -38.33 -0.81
CA LEU A 49 12.22 -38.23 -1.33
C LEU A 49 13.17 -37.92 -0.17
N VAL A 50 14.10 -38.83 0.12
CA VAL A 50 15.10 -38.65 1.19
C VAL A 50 16.35 -37.99 0.61
N VAL A 51 16.76 -36.89 1.21
CA VAL A 51 17.95 -36.13 0.84
C VAL A 51 18.81 -35.85 2.08
N THR A 52 20.10 -35.63 1.87
CA THR A 52 21.00 -35.11 2.91
C THR A 52 20.75 -33.62 3.15
N ARG A 53 21.24 -33.09 4.27
CA ARG A 53 21.13 -31.64 4.56
C ARG A 53 21.81 -30.72 3.54
N ASP A 54 22.86 -31.20 2.86
CA ASP A 54 23.52 -30.46 1.77
C ASP A 54 22.83 -30.65 0.41
N GLY A 55 21.70 -31.36 0.36
CA GLY A 55 20.86 -31.52 -0.83
C GLY A 55 21.26 -32.67 -1.75
N ARG A 56 22.00 -33.69 -1.27
CA ARG A 56 22.28 -34.88 -2.06
C ARG A 56 21.13 -35.88 -1.96
N PHE A 57 20.79 -36.48 -3.08
CA PHE A 57 19.75 -37.50 -3.15
C PHE A 57 20.24 -38.80 -2.50
N VAL A 58 19.42 -39.37 -1.62
CA VAL A 58 19.71 -40.63 -0.93
C VAL A 58 18.84 -41.74 -1.48
N THR A 59 17.51 -41.63 -1.36
CA THR A 59 16.58 -42.66 -1.82
C THR A 59 15.14 -42.12 -1.94
N CYS A 60 14.26 -42.88 -2.58
CA CYS A 60 12.81 -42.63 -2.60
C CYS A 60 12.08 -43.72 -1.81
N LEU A 61 11.21 -43.31 -0.89
CA LEU A 61 10.31 -44.17 -0.14
C LEU A 61 8.92 -44.13 -0.77
N GLY A 62 8.33 -45.30 -1.03
CA GLY A 62 6.98 -45.41 -1.54
C GLY A 62 5.93 -45.04 -0.50
N GLU A 63 4.69 -44.79 -0.96
CA GLU A 63 3.53 -44.59 -0.08
C GLU A 63 3.38 -45.75 0.93
N GLY A 64 3.12 -45.41 2.19
CA GLY A 64 2.96 -46.33 3.32
C GLY A 64 4.27 -46.83 3.93
N MET A 65 5.43 -46.45 3.40
CA MET A 65 6.72 -46.76 4.03
C MET A 65 6.98 -45.83 5.22
N GLN A 66 7.44 -46.39 6.33
CA GLN A 66 7.80 -45.60 7.52
C GLN A 66 8.96 -44.65 7.23
N VAL A 67 8.85 -43.41 7.73
CA VAL A 67 9.90 -42.40 7.69
C VAL A 67 10.19 -41.93 9.11
N ASP A 68 11.40 -42.18 9.59
CA ASP A 68 11.90 -41.72 10.89
C ASP A 68 12.88 -40.55 10.67
N LEU A 69 12.42 -39.54 9.94
CA LEU A 69 13.19 -38.34 9.59
C LEU A 69 12.30 -37.10 9.71
N PRO A 70 12.87 -35.91 9.95
CA PRO A 70 12.14 -34.66 9.79
C PRO A 70 11.54 -34.57 8.39
N VAL A 71 10.23 -34.27 8.31
CA VAL A 71 9.51 -34.16 7.04
C VAL A 71 9.30 -32.69 6.67
N ILE A 72 9.74 -32.32 5.46
CA ILE A 72 9.28 -31.11 4.78
C ILE A 72 8.02 -31.49 4.01
N THR A 73 6.90 -30.86 4.36
CA THR A 73 5.60 -31.20 3.77
C THR A 73 5.51 -30.73 2.32
N ARG A 74 4.61 -31.35 1.55
CA ARG A 74 4.40 -30.97 0.15
C ARG A 74 4.06 -29.48 -0.02
N GLY A 75 3.21 -28.95 0.86
CA GLY A 75 2.88 -27.52 0.86
C GLY A 75 4.06 -26.60 1.20
N GLN A 76 4.97 -27.01 2.08
CA GLN A 76 6.21 -26.26 2.35
C GLN A 76 7.16 -26.29 1.14
N LEU A 77 7.30 -27.46 0.51
CA LEU A 77 8.11 -27.66 -0.68
C LEU A 77 7.64 -26.75 -1.82
N ASP A 78 6.37 -26.84 -2.20
CA ASP A 78 5.79 -26.03 -3.28
C ASP A 78 5.88 -24.53 -2.97
N GLY A 79 5.60 -24.14 -1.72
CA GLY A 79 5.67 -22.74 -1.29
C GLY A 79 7.08 -22.15 -1.31
N LEU A 80 8.11 -22.94 -1.03
CA LEU A 80 9.51 -22.49 -1.11
C LEU A 80 10.04 -22.51 -2.55
N ALA A 81 9.69 -23.52 -3.34
CA ALA A 81 10.03 -23.59 -4.76
C ALA A 81 9.42 -22.41 -5.55
N ALA A 82 8.16 -22.04 -5.25
CA ALA A 82 7.52 -20.87 -5.82
C ALA A 82 8.28 -19.56 -5.51
N LYS A 83 8.81 -19.41 -4.29
CA LYS A 83 9.63 -18.24 -3.90
C LYS A 83 10.94 -18.16 -4.67
N VAL A 84 11.63 -19.29 -4.87
CA VAL A 84 12.88 -19.32 -5.66
C VAL A 84 12.58 -18.96 -7.11
N THR A 85 11.50 -19.50 -7.67
CA THR A 85 11.06 -19.22 -9.04
C THR A 85 10.72 -17.74 -9.23
N ASP A 86 9.94 -17.16 -8.32
CA ASP A 86 9.62 -15.73 -8.31
C ASP A 86 10.88 -14.85 -8.20
N LEU A 87 11.80 -15.18 -7.29
CA LEU A 87 13.04 -14.41 -7.14
C LEU A 87 13.90 -14.48 -8.40
N ARG A 88 14.03 -15.65 -9.04
CA ARG A 88 14.75 -15.79 -10.31
C ARG A 88 14.11 -14.97 -11.43
N ALA A 89 12.79 -14.96 -11.53
CA ALA A 89 12.07 -14.14 -12.50
C ALA A 89 12.29 -12.64 -12.27
N ARG A 90 12.25 -12.18 -11.01
CA ARG A 90 12.56 -10.79 -10.64
C ARG A 90 14.02 -10.43 -10.96
N MET A 91 14.97 -11.33 -10.67
CA MET A 91 16.38 -11.13 -11.00
C MET A 91 16.62 -11.02 -12.51
N GLU A 92 15.89 -11.80 -13.31
CA GLU A 92 15.97 -11.70 -14.77
C GLU A 92 15.39 -10.38 -15.30
N ALA A 93 14.26 -9.93 -14.76
CA ALA A 93 13.72 -8.60 -15.03
C ALA A 93 14.71 -7.49 -14.65
N CYS A 94 15.37 -7.62 -13.50
CA CYS A 94 16.44 -6.71 -13.06
C CYS A 94 17.60 -6.66 -14.04
N ARG A 95 18.11 -7.81 -14.49
CA ARG A 95 19.20 -7.87 -15.48
C ARG A 95 18.79 -7.23 -16.80
N THR A 96 17.60 -7.56 -17.28
CA THR A 96 17.06 -7.04 -18.54
C THR A 96 16.92 -5.52 -18.51
N LEU A 97 16.38 -4.95 -17.43
CA LEU A 97 16.16 -3.51 -17.33
C LEU A 97 17.40 -2.70 -16.93
N ALA A 98 18.27 -3.25 -16.09
CA ALA A 98 19.52 -2.60 -15.75
C ALA A 98 20.45 -2.52 -16.98
N GLY A 99 20.46 -3.53 -17.84
CA GLY A 99 21.38 -3.60 -18.97
C GLY A 99 22.84 -3.74 -18.51
N GLN A 100 23.75 -2.95 -19.08
CA GLN A 100 25.19 -3.02 -18.80
C GLN A 100 25.61 -2.29 -17.50
N ARG A 101 26.92 -2.31 -17.19
CA ARG A 101 27.55 -1.80 -15.96
C ARG A 101 27.00 -0.43 -15.53
N GLY A 102 26.59 -0.31 -14.27
CA GLY A 102 25.99 0.91 -13.70
C GLY A 102 24.46 0.99 -13.82
N GLY A 103 23.83 0.07 -14.55
CA GLY A 103 22.38 -0.01 -14.74
C GLY A 103 21.58 -0.20 -13.45
N THR A 104 22.07 -1.03 -12.53
CA THR A 104 21.37 -1.33 -11.27
C THR A 104 21.22 -0.09 -10.39
N GLY A 105 22.24 0.77 -10.35
CA GLY A 105 22.17 2.04 -9.61
C GLY A 105 21.12 2.99 -10.18
N LYS A 106 21.04 3.10 -11.51
CA LYS A 106 20.01 3.90 -12.19
C LYS A 106 18.60 3.34 -11.94
N LEU A 107 18.47 2.02 -11.94
CA LEU A 107 17.20 1.35 -11.66
C LEU A 107 16.75 1.61 -10.21
N LEU A 108 17.67 1.57 -9.24
CA LEU A 108 17.37 1.93 -7.85
C LEU A 108 17.03 3.42 -7.69
N ALA A 109 17.71 4.31 -8.42
CA ALA A 109 17.42 5.76 -8.39
C ALA A 109 15.98 6.08 -8.83
N ARG A 110 15.39 5.25 -9.70
CA ARG A 110 13.98 5.39 -10.12
C ARG A 110 12.99 5.35 -8.94
N VAL A 111 13.32 4.69 -7.83
CA VAL A 111 12.47 4.71 -6.61
C VAL A 111 12.27 6.14 -6.10
N TYR A 112 13.24 7.04 -6.28
CA TYR A 112 13.12 8.45 -5.94
C TYR A 112 12.65 9.30 -7.13
N GLU A 113 13.16 9.03 -8.33
CA GLU A 113 13.01 9.95 -9.46
C GLU A 113 11.70 9.79 -10.25
N ALA A 114 11.15 8.58 -10.25
CA ALA A 114 9.99 8.24 -11.07
C ALA A 114 8.70 8.90 -10.60
N ALA A 115 8.62 9.23 -9.31
CA ALA A 115 7.41 9.70 -8.67
C ALA A 115 6.19 8.78 -8.95
N ASP A 116 5.10 9.32 -9.48
CA ASP A 116 3.91 8.59 -9.89
C ASP A 116 4.10 7.73 -11.15
N GLU A 117 5.26 7.80 -11.82
CA GLU A 117 5.57 7.08 -13.06
C GLU A 117 6.39 5.79 -12.85
N LEU A 118 6.56 5.30 -11.61
CA LEU A 118 7.26 4.02 -11.39
C LEU A 118 6.39 2.87 -11.92
N SER A 119 6.84 2.24 -13.00
CA SER A 119 6.08 1.17 -13.66
C SER A 119 6.12 -0.15 -12.90
N ARG A 120 5.14 -1.02 -13.16
CA ARG A 120 5.10 -2.39 -12.66
C ARG A 120 6.39 -3.14 -12.95
N GLU A 121 6.86 -3.05 -14.18
CA GLU A 121 8.05 -3.74 -14.67
C GLU A 121 9.32 -3.23 -13.97
N GLU A 122 9.43 -1.92 -13.75
CA GLU A 122 10.52 -1.34 -12.96
C GLU A 122 10.45 -1.78 -11.50
N PHE A 123 9.26 -1.77 -10.88
CA PHE A 123 9.09 -2.22 -9.51
C PHE A 123 9.46 -3.70 -9.34
N VAL A 124 9.00 -4.58 -10.24
CA VAL A 124 9.35 -6.01 -10.24
C VAL A 124 10.87 -6.18 -10.29
N ALA A 125 11.54 -5.47 -11.19
CA ALA A 125 12.99 -5.51 -11.33
C ALA A 125 13.73 -4.97 -10.09
N ILE A 126 13.31 -3.83 -9.54
CA ILE A 126 13.87 -3.25 -8.31
C ILE A 126 13.71 -4.21 -7.13
N SER A 127 12.53 -4.83 -7.02
CA SER A 127 12.21 -5.74 -5.91
C SER A 127 13.06 -7.02 -5.89
N ALA A 128 13.74 -7.36 -6.98
CA ALA A 128 14.72 -8.45 -7.01
C ALA A 128 15.88 -8.22 -6.02
N LEU A 129 16.18 -6.96 -5.74
CA LEU A 129 17.27 -6.54 -4.85
C LEU A 129 16.80 -6.42 -3.39
N GLN A 130 15.48 -6.47 -3.15
CA GLN A 130 14.87 -6.34 -1.83
C GLN A 130 15.50 -7.28 -0.78
N PRO A 131 15.78 -8.57 -1.08
CA PRO A 131 16.39 -9.49 -0.11
C PRO A 131 17.83 -9.14 0.29
N LEU A 132 18.52 -8.28 -0.46
CA LEU A 132 19.88 -7.83 -0.14
C LEU A 132 19.89 -6.77 0.95
N TYR A 133 18.78 -6.06 1.12
CA TYR A 133 18.57 -5.15 2.24
C TYR A 133 18.12 -5.98 3.43
N ARG A 134 18.75 -5.82 4.60
CA ARG A 134 18.13 -6.30 5.83
C ARG A 134 16.87 -5.43 6.01
N GLY A 135 15.80 -5.94 6.64
CA GLY A 135 14.53 -5.21 6.69
C GLY A 135 14.65 -3.76 7.19
N ILE A 136 15.68 -3.49 8.00
CA ILE A 136 15.98 -2.18 8.58
C ILE A 136 16.46 -1.13 7.58
N GLU A 137 17.24 -1.48 6.54
CA GLU A 137 17.74 -0.47 5.60
C GLU A 137 16.60 0.14 4.78
N LEU A 138 15.62 -0.66 4.37
CA LEU A 138 14.42 -0.15 3.69
C LEU A 138 13.54 0.70 4.61
N LEU A 139 13.47 0.36 5.90
CA LEU A 139 12.80 1.20 6.90
C LEU A 139 13.52 2.53 7.10
N ASN A 140 14.85 2.52 7.16
CA ASN A 140 15.64 3.76 7.25
C ASN A 140 15.44 4.64 6.02
N LEU A 141 15.38 4.07 4.82
CA LEU A 141 15.08 4.82 3.60
C LEU A 141 13.65 5.39 3.63
N LEU A 142 12.68 4.61 4.11
CA LEU A 142 11.30 5.08 4.30
C LEU A 142 11.23 6.24 5.30
N PHE A 143 11.82 6.10 6.48
CA PHE A 143 11.78 7.12 7.53
C PHE A 143 12.59 8.37 7.17
N GLY A 144 13.71 8.20 6.48
CA GLY A 144 14.48 9.29 5.88
C GLY A 144 13.63 10.07 4.90
N ALA A 145 13.00 9.38 3.93
CA ALA A 145 12.14 10.03 2.95
C ALA A 145 10.96 10.78 3.58
N VAL A 146 10.36 10.23 4.64
CA VAL A 146 9.29 10.90 5.40
C VAL A 146 9.84 12.17 6.08
N SER A 147 10.99 12.08 6.74
CA SER A 147 11.60 13.22 7.45
C SER A 147 11.97 14.35 6.49
N ASP A 148 12.64 14.01 5.38
CA ASP A 148 13.04 14.96 4.35
C ASP A 148 11.83 15.65 3.71
N LEU A 149 10.72 14.91 3.51
CA LEU A 149 9.51 15.46 2.91
C LEU A 149 8.83 16.45 3.83
N GLU A 150 8.81 16.18 5.14
CA GLU A 150 8.23 17.09 6.13
C GLU A 150 9.02 18.40 6.23
N GLU A 151 10.35 18.32 6.20
CA GLU A 151 11.21 19.51 6.16
C GLU A 151 10.97 20.32 4.87
N ALA A 152 10.88 19.64 3.72
CA ALA A 152 10.56 20.28 2.45
C ALA A 152 9.16 20.92 2.46
N ARG A 153 8.15 20.22 3.02
CA ARG A 153 6.78 20.70 3.19
C ARG A 153 6.74 21.98 4.01
N GLU A 154 7.39 22.00 5.18
CA GLU A 154 7.40 23.17 6.05
C GLU A 154 8.00 24.40 5.34
N ARG A 155 9.16 24.21 4.68
CA ARG A 155 9.83 25.27 3.91
C ARG A 155 8.96 25.81 2.78
N LEU A 156 8.33 24.93 2.00
CA LEU A 156 7.47 25.32 0.88
C LEU A 156 6.18 26.00 1.36
N LEU A 157 5.53 25.48 2.40
CA LEU A 157 4.35 26.10 3.00
C LEU A 157 4.66 27.48 3.58
N LYS A 158 5.84 27.66 4.21
CA LYS A 158 6.30 28.97 4.67
C LYS A 158 6.47 29.96 3.52
N ALA A 159 6.97 29.50 2.37
CA ALA A 159 7.08 30.32 1.17
C ALA A 159 5.70 30.64 0.54
N MET A 160 4.73 29.72 0.66
CA MET A 160 3.34 29.87 0.17
C MET A 160 2.42 30.69 1.09
N ARG A 161 2.92 31.24 2.20
CA ARG A 161 2.07 31.94 3.21
C ARG A 161 1.17 33.05 2.65
N ARG A 162 1.58 33.72 1.58
CA ARG A 162 0.88 34.88 1.00
C ARG A 162 0.23 34.61 -0.36
N SER A 163 0.43 33.42 -0.94
CA SER A 163 -0.08 33.07 -2.27
C SER A 163 -0.10 31.55 -2.45
N ASP A 164 -1.10 31.06 -3.18
CA ASP A 164 -1.19 29.65 -3.60
C ASP A 164 -0.16 29.27 -4.67
N LYS A 165 0.66 30.22 -5.14
CA LYS A 165 1.71 29.98 -6.14
C LYS A 165 3.06 30.47 -5.63
N LEU A 166 4.10 29.70 -5.95
CA LEU A 166 5.49 30.09 -5.66
C LEU A 166 6.15 30.71 -6.89
N LYS A 167 7.21 31.48 -6.66
CA LYS A 167 8.06 32.03 -7.73
C LYS A 167 8.69 30.88 -8.55
N PRO A 168 9.00 31.10 -9.84
CA PRO A 168 9.63 30.08 -10.70
C PRO A 168 10.93 29.47 -10.13
N ALA A 169 11.67 30.21 -9.29
CA ALA A 169 12.86 29.72 -8.59
C ALA A 169 12.61 28.49 -7.70
N TYR A 170 11.37 28.23 -7.28
CA TYR A 170 11.01 27.05 -6.47
C TYR A 170 10.71 25.80 -7.32
N ARG A 171 10.82 25.86 -8.66
CA ARG A 171 10.44 24.75 -9.55
C ARG A 171 11.18 23.45 -9.21
N GLU A 172 12.48 23.50 -8.96
CA GLU A 172 13.27 22.32 -8.60
C GLU A 172 12.87 21.76 -7.24
N ALA A 173 12.68 22.62 -6.24
CA ALA A 173 12.22 22.22 -4.91
C ALA A 173 10.82 21.57 -4.95
N LEU A 174 9.91 22.09 -5.79
CA LEU A 174 8.57 21.52 -5.98
C LEU A 174 8.64 20.16 -6.68
N ARG A 175 9.57 19.97 -7.61
CA ARG A 175 9.79 18.67 -8.26
C ARG A 175 10.40 17.67 -7.28
N ALA A 176 11.40 18.07 -6.50
CA ALA A 176 12.01 17.24 -5.47
C ALA A 176 10.97 16.81 -4.43
N TYR A 177 10.10 17.73 -4.00
CA TYR A 177 8.97 17.43 -3.12
C TYR A 177 8.01 16.40 -3.73
N TRP A 178 7.65 16.54 -5.02
CA TRP A 178 6.80 15.57 -5.72
C TRP A 178 7.44 14.17 -5.75
N ASN A 179 8.70 14.10 -6.20
CA ASN A 179 9.48 12.87 -6.27
C ASN A 179 9.55 12.15 -4.91
N LEU A 180 9.91 12.90 -3.86
CA LEU A 180 10.05 12.38 -2.51
C LEU A 180 8.72 11.94 -1.89
N CYS A 181 7.63 12.63 -2.21
CA CYS A 181 6.29 12.24 -1.79
C CYS A 181 5.96 10.83 -2.27
N PHE A 182 6.09 10.57 -3.57
CA PHE A 182 5.75 9.27 -4.15
C PHE A 182 6.74 8.17 -3.78
N SER A 183 8.03 8.49 -3.54
CA SER A 183 9.01 7.50 -3.09
C SER A 183 8.64 6.86 -1.76
N ILE A 184 7.96 7.57 -0.85
CA ILE A 184 7.43 7.00 0.41
C ILE A 184 6.49 5.82 0.12
N GLY A 185 5.62 5.94 -0.89
CA GLY A 185 4.75 4.84 -1.31
C GLY A 185 5.55 3.63 -1.80
N HIS A 186 6.62 3.87 -2.57
CA HIS A 186 7.48 2.80 -3.09
C HIS A 186 8.26 2.08 -2.00
N PHE A 187 8.88 2.83 -1.08
CA PHE A 187 9.55 2.25 0.08
C PHE A 187 8.61 1.51 1.00
N SER A 188 7.37 1.98 1.16
CA SER A 188 6.34 1.28 1.95
C SER A 188 6.07 -0.13 1.40
N VAL A 189 5.95 -0.26 0.07
CA VAL A 189 5.77 -1.59 -0.55
C VAL A 189 7.03 -2.44 -0.42
N LEU A 190 8.22 -1.89 -0.76
CA LEU A 190 9.48 -2.63 -0.68
C LEU A 190 9.79 -3.14 0.75
N ALA A 191 9.57 -2.31 1.77
CA ALA A 191 9.72 -2.72 3.17
C ALA A 191 8.65 -3.73 3.58
N GLY A 192 7.39 -3.52 3.17
CA GLY A 192 6.27 -4.41 3.47
C GLY A 192 6.37 -5.80 2.84
N MET A 193 7.14 -5.97 1.75
CA MET A 193 7.36 -7.27 1.09
C MET A 193 7.98 -8.32 2.04
N SER A 194 8.81 -7.89 3.00
CA SER A 194 9.39 -8.77 4.03
C SER A 194 8.34 -9.42 4.94
N GLY A 195 7.13 -8.84 5.01
CA GLY A 195 6.06 -9.33 5.88
C GLY A 195 6.53 -9.45 7.34
N PRO A 196 6.21 -10.55 8.04
CA PRO A 196 6.64 -10.74 9.43
C PRO A 196 8.15 -10.67 9.65
N LYS A 197 8.96 -11.08 8.65
CA LYS A 197 10.43 -11.06 8.72
C LYS A 197 11.01 -9.64 8.79
N LEU A 198 10.20 -8.61 8.52
CA LEU A 198 10.60 -7.22 8.75
C LEU A 198 10.98 -6.98 10.22
N LEU A 199 10.38 -7.74 11.14
CA LEU A 199 10.59 -7.65 12.58
C LEU A 199 11.65 -8.63 13.08
N ASP A 200 12.42 -9.26 12.19
CA ASP A 200 13.60 -10.05 12.57
C ASP A 200 14.76 -9.10 12.93
N LEU A 201 14.54 -8.27 13.95
CA LEU A 201 15.42 -7.20 14.44
C LEU A 201 15.72 -7.43 15.93
N PRO A 202 16.73 -6.74 16.50
CA PRO A 202 16.90 -6.70 17.95
C PRO A 202 15.61 -6.29 18.66
N GLU A 203 15.39 -6.82 19.87
CA GLU A 203 14.15 -6.65 20.64
C GLU A 203 13.80 -5.17 20.85
N GLU A 204 14.76 -4.37 21.34
CA GLU A 204 14.60 -2.93 21.54
C GLU A 204 14.17 -2.18 20.27
N THR A 205 14.79 -2.51 19.12
CA THR A 205 14.43 -1.91 17.83
C THR A 205 13.02 -2.30 17.39
N THR A 206 12.65 -3.55 17.63
CA THR A 206 11.30 -4.07 17.33
C THR A 206 10.25 -3.37 18.18
N GLU A 207 10.51 -3.16 19.47
CA GLU A 207 9.61 -2.46 20.37
C GLU A 207 9.39 -1.01 19.96
N GLU A 208 10.45 -0.26 19.65
CA GLU A 208 10.35 1.12 19.16
C GLU A 208 9.54 1.19 17.86
N LEU A 209 9.81 0.29 16.93
CA LEU A 209 9.10 0.23 15.66
C LEU A 209 7.60 -0.03 15.84
N LEU A 210 7.21 -0.88 16.81
CA LEU A 210 5.82 -1.18 17.14
C LEU A 210 5.12 -0.06 17.95
N LYS A 211 5.81 1.00 18.36
CA LYS A 211 5.13 2.16 18.99
C LYS A 211 4.36 3.01 17.98
N VAL A 212 4.80 3.02 16.73
CA VAL A 212 4.19 3.76 15.62
C VAL A 212 3.49 2.81 14.65
N SER A 213 2.49 3.28 13.92
CA SER A 213 1.90 2.50 12.83
C SER A 213 2.85 2.49 11.63
N PHE A 214 2.99 1.32 11.01
CA PHE A 214 3.79 1.16 9.80
C PHE A 214 3.30 2.08 8.66
N SER A 215 1.98 2.21 8.49
CA SER A 215 1.40 2.99 7.39
C SER A 215 1.48 4.51 7.59
N TRP A 216 1.82 5.00 8.80
CA TRP A 216 1.73 6.42 9.13
C TRP A 216 2.53 7.29 8.17
N GLY A 217 3.76 6.87 7.84
CA GLY A 217 4.63 7.61 6.93
C GLY A 217 3.99 7.90 5.58
N ALA A 218 3.17 6.98 5.07
CA ALA A 218 2.47 7.12 3.79
C ALA A 218 1.08 7.76 3.95
N VAL A 219 0.30 7.35 4.96
CA VAL A 219 -1.06 7.88 5.18
C VAL A 219 -1.02 9.37 5.52
N ARG A 220 -0.06 9.81 6.34
CA ARG A 220 0.07 11.23 6.73
C ARG A 220 0.27 12.15 5.52
N GLN A 221 0.65 11.63 4.36
CA GLN A 221 0.85 12.42 3.14
C GLN A 221 -0.47 12.83 2.48
N GLY A 222 -1.61 12.28 2.90
CA GLY A 222 -2.91 12.68 2.38
C GLY A 222 -3.20 12.21 0.96
N VAL A 223 -2.31 11.42 0.34
CA VAL A 223 -2.46 10.94 -1.05
C VAL A 223 -2.98 9.51 -1.06
N VAL A 224 -4.03 9.26 -1.84
CA VAL A 224 -4.73 7.96 -1.93
C VAL A 224 -3.77 6.81 -2.24
N ALA A 225 -3.01 6.90 -3.33
CA ALA A 225 -2.11 5.83 -3.76
C ALA A 225 -1.02 5.50 -2.72
N LEU A 226 -0.53 6.51 -1.99
CA LEU A 226 0.51 6.33 -0.97
C LEU A 226 -0.08 5.66 0.27
N ALA A 227 -1.22 6.16 0.75
CA ALA A 227 -1.92 5.60 1.89
C ALA A 227 -2.24 4.11 1.68
N LEU A 228 -2.79 3.73 0.53
CA LEU A 228 -3.09 2.34 0.20
C LEU A 228 -1.83 1.45 0.17
N LYS A 229 -0.70 1.96 -0.34
CA LYS A 229 0.60 1.25 -0.32
C LYS A 229 1.15 1.06 1.10
N GLY A 230 1.01 2.06 1.97
CA GLY A 230 1.36 1.96 3.39
C GLY A 230 0.49 0.95 4.14
N ILE A 231 -0.82 1.03 3.95
CA ILE A 231 -1.82 0.14 4.57
C ILE A 231 -1.62 -1.31 4.10
N TRP A 232 -1.33 -1.51 2.81
CA TRP A 232 -0.90 -2.80 2.27
C TRP A 232 0.27 -3.37 3.05
N GLY A 233 1.33 -2.59 3.28
CA GLY A 233 2.52 -3.05 4.00
C GLY A 233 2.23 -3.44 5.45
N ALA A 234 1.38 -2.66 6.14
CA ALA A 234 0.92 -3.00 7.49
C ALA A 234 0.18 -4.34 7.52
N ALA A 235 -0.75 -4.57 6.59
CA ALA A 235 -1.43 -5.85 6.43
C ALA A 235 -0.44 -6.97 6.08
N ARG A 236 0.59 -6.68 5.28
CA ARG A 236 1.62 -7.65 4.91
C ARG A 236 2.41 -8.18 6.11
N ILE A 237 2.74 -7.31 7.07
CA ILE A 237 3.45 -7.67 8.30
C ILE A 237 2.54 -8.45 9.25
N GLY A 238 1.29 -8.01 9.42
CA GLY A 238 0.24 -8.79 10.08
C GLY A 238 0.15 -8.60 11.59
N LYS A 239 -0.14 -9.71 12.31
CA LYS A 239 -0.54 -9.73 13.73
C LYS A 239 0.31 -8.87 14.69
N PRO A 240 1.65 -8.78 14.57
CA PRO A 240 2.46 -7.97 15.49
C PRO A 240 2.02 -6.51 15.61
N TYR A 241 1.46 -5.92 14.55
CA TYR A 241 0.98 -4.54 14.56
C TYR A 241 -0.46 -4.37 15.10
N LEU A 242 -1.20 -5.45 15.34
CA LEU A 242 -2.59 -5.36 15.80
C LEU A 242 -2.74 -4.55 17.10
N PRO A 243 -1.94 -4.78 18.17
CA PRO A 243 -2.02 -3.97 19.39
C PRO A 243 -1.75 -2.48 19.15
N THR A 244 -0.81 -2.16 18.26
CA THR A 244 -0.44 -0.81 17.86
C THR A 244 -1.60 -0.08 17.20
N TYR A 245 -2.21 -0.70 16.19
CA TYR A 245 -3.36 -0.11 15.50
C TYR A 245 -4.58 0.03 16.41
N LYS A 246 -4.85 -0.93 17.31
CA LYS A 246 -5.91 -0.80 18.32
C LYS A 246 -5.67 0.40 19.23
N ARG A 247 -4.46 0.55 19.77
CA ARG A 247 -4.09 1.69 20.63
C ARG A 247 -4.25 3.02 19.92
N LEU A 248 -3.78 3.12 18.68
CA LEU A 248 -3.85 4.36 17.89
C LEU A 248 -5.29 4.69 17.48
N PHE A 249 -6.12 3.68 17.20
CA PHE A 249 -7.53 3.86 16.87
C PHE A 249 -8.29 4.57 17.99
N PHE A 250 -8.16 4.09 19.24
CA PHE A 250 -8.81 4.73 20.39
C PHE A 250 -8.24 6.11 20.75
N LYS A 251 -7.05 6.45 20.25
CA LYS A 251 -6.41 7.77 20.44
C LYS A 251 -6.59 8.72 19.27
N SER A 252 -7.21 8.27 18.17
CA SER A 252 -7.36 9.08 16.98
C SER A 252 -8.25 10.30 17.23
N GLY A 253 -7.83 11.46 16.72
CA GLY A 253 -8.54 12.73 16.91
C GLY A 253 -8.56 13.60 15.65
N SER A 254 -8.10 13.06 14.53
CA SER A 254 -8.02 13.76 13.25
C SER A 254 -8.36 12.83 12.10
N LEU A 255 -8.63 13.40 10.92
CA LEU A 255 -8.87 12.64 9.71
C LEU A 255 -7.73 11.67 9.38
N LEU A 256 -6.48 12.14 9.45
CA LEU A 256 -5.31 11.33 9.13
C LEU A 256 -5.09 10.19 10.13
N THR A 257 -5.17 10.48 11.43
CA THR A 257 -5.00 9.46 12.47
C THR A 257 -6.12 8.44 12.47
N MET A 258 -7.36 8.87 12.18
CA MET A 258 -8.49 7.96 12.01
C MET A 258 -8.31 7.06 10.79
N THR A 259 -7.97 7.65 9.64
CA THR A 259 -7.77 6.93 8.38
C THR A 259 -6.68 5.88 8.53
N ASP A 260 -5.53 6.26 9.10
CA ASP A 260 -4.40 5.35 9.35
C ASP A 260 -4.80 4.19 10.27
N ALA A 261 -5.39 4.51 11.42
CA ALA A 261 -5.68 3.50 12.42
C ALA A 261 -6.80 2.55 11.99
N SER A 262 -7.91 3.09 11.48
CA SER A 262 -9.09 2.31 11.10
C SER A 262 -8.87 1.48 9.84
N MET A 263 -8.23 2.03 8.80
CA MET A 263 -7.94 1.28 7.57
C MET A 263 -6.81 0.27 7.80
N GLY A 264 -5.82 0.57 8.65
CA GLY A 264 -4.80 -0.39 9.07
C GLY A 264 -5.41 -1.60 9.79
N LEU A 265 -6.33 -1.37 10.74
CA LEU A 265 -7.12 -2.43 11.37
C LEU A 265 -7.92 -3.23 10.35
N ALA A 266 -8.70 -2.55 9.50
CA ALA A 266 -9.53 -3.19 8.49
C ALA A 266 -8.69 -4.08 7.56
N ALA A 267 -7.57 -3.57 7.04
CA ALA A 267 -6.68 -4.33 6.17
C ALA A 267 -6.06 -5.56 6.86
N LEU A 268 -5.72 -5.47 8.16
CA LEU A 268 -5.29 -6.62 8.95
C LEU A 268 -6.39 -7.69 9.01
N GLY A 269 -7.64 -7.30 9.27
CA GLY A 269 -8.78 -8.22 9.32
C GLY A 269 -9.16 -8.80 7.96
N LEU A 270 -9.05 -8.01 6.89
CA LEU A 270 -9.32 -8.41 5.51
C LEU A 270 -8.32 -9.47 5.02
N ARG A 271 -7.02 -9.27 5.33
CA ARG A 271 -5.96 -10.18 4.91
C ARG A 271 -5.88 -11.43 5.77
N HIS A 272 -6.01 -11.29 7.09
CA HIS A 272 -5.79 -12.38 8.04
C HIS A 272 -7.10 -12.81 8.67
N SER A 273 -7.68 -13.89 8.17
CA SER A 273 -8.98 -14.41 8.65
C SER A 273 -9.04 -14.63 10.16
N ARG A 274 -7.94 -15.04 10.78
CA ARG A 274 -7.82 -15.22 12.24
C ARG A 274 -7.90 -13.92 13.05
N LEU A 275 -7.62 -12.76 12.44
CA LEU A 275 -7.68 -11.46 13.11
C LEU A 275 -9.02 -10.75 12.88
N ARG A 276 -9.82 -11.21 11.91
CA ARG A 276 -11.02 -10.52 11.42
C ARG A 276 -12.04 -10.22 12.53
N ALA A 277 -12.41 -11.21 13.33
CA ALA A 277 -13.40 -11.03 14.41
C ALA A 277 -12.93 -10.02 15.47
N GLU A 278 -11.65 -10.06 15.85
CA GLU A 278 -11.08 -9.11 16.81
C GLU A 278 -11.03 -7.68 16.24
N VAL A 279 -10.67 -7.54 14.97
CA VAL A 279 -10.68 -6.26 14.25
C VAL A 279 -12.09 -5.69 14.17
N GLN A 280 -13.08 -6.49 13.78
CA GLN A 280 -14.48 -6.06 13.71
C GLN A 280 -14.99 -5.59 15.07
N LYS A 281 -14.74 -6.36 16.14
CA LYS A 281 -15.11 -5.96 17.50
C LYS A 281 -14.46 -4.63 17.92
N THR A 282 -13.19 -4.44 17.56
CA THR A 282 -12.46 -3.19 17.85
C THR A 282 -13.11 -2.01 17.12
N LEU A 283 -13.34 -2.15 15.82
CA LEU A 283 -13.94 -1.09 14.99
C LEU A 283 -15.37 -0.79 15.41
N ALA A 284 -16.16 -1.80 15.79
CA ALA A 284 -17.53 -1.68 16.30
C ALA A 284 -17.60 -0.86 17.60
N SER A 285 -16.58 -0.98 18.46
CA SER A 285 -16.53 -0.25 19.72
C SER A 285 -16.30 1.25 19.51
N GLY A 286 -15.50 1.60 18.49
CA GLY A 286 -15.20 2.98 18.09
C GLY A 286 -14.42 3.80 19.15
N PRO A 287 -13.73 4.88 18.75
CA PRO A 287 -13.23 5.88 19.68
C PRO A 287 -14.37 6.79 20.19
N PRO A 288 -14.19 7.44 21.35
CA PRO A 288 -15.16 8.42 21.86
C PRO A 288 -15.13 9.70 21.00
N LEU A 289 -15.98 9.77 19.98
CA LEU A 289 -16.12 10.92 19.09
C LEU A 289 -17.31 11.79 19.53
N ASP A 290 -17.11 13.11 19.59
CA ASP A 290 -18.21 14.05 19.81
C ASP A 290 -19.05 14.21 18.53
N ARG A 291 -20.22 13.57 18.49
CA ARG A 291 -21.13 13.62 17.34
C ARG A 291 -21.78 14.99 17.13
N ASN A 292 -21.69 15.89 18.10
CA ASN A 292 -22.21 17.25 17.97
C ASN A 292 -21.22 18.17 17.25
N ASP A 293 -19.92 17.82 17.24
CA ASP A 293 -18.92 18.49 16.42
C ASP A 293 -18.95 17.97 14.97
N LEU A 294 -18.71 18.87 14.01
CA LEU A 294 -18.72 18.54 12.58
C LEU A 294 -17.67 17.47 12.22
N LEU A 295 -16.48 17.53 12.81
CA LEU A 295 -15.43 16.54 12.56
C LEU A 295 -15.79 15.22 13.23
N GLY A 296 -16.23 15.23 14.49
CA GLY A 296 -16.63 14.01 15.19
C GLY A 296 -17.81 13.27 14.53
N ASN A 297 -18.80 14.00 13.99
CA ASN A 297 -19.88 13.43 13.17
C ASN A 297 -19.36 12.82 11.86
N TYR A 298 -18.50 13.55 11.14
CA TYR A 298 -17.90 13.05 9.89
C TYR A 298 -17.09 11.77 10.13
N LEU A 299 -16.24 11.76 11.15
CA LEU A 299 -15.45 10.59 11.53
C LEU A 299 -16.33 9.41 11.96
N SER A 300 -17.45 9.67 12.64
CA SER A 300 -18.41 8.61 13.01
C SER A 300 -19.01 7.94 11.76
N LYS A 301 -19.42 8.72 10.76
CA LYS A 301 -19.91 8.18 9.48
C LYS A 301 -18.84 7.39 8.72
N LEU A 302 -17.58 7.85 8.76
CA LEU A 302 -16.46 7.12 8.16
C LEU A 302 -16.32 5.73 8.79
N LEU A 303 -16.42 5.62 10.12
CA LEU A 303 -16.37 4.33 10.81
C LEU A 303 -17.51 3.40 10.41
N GLU A 304 -18.73 3.92 10.26
CA GLU A 304 -19.88 3.15 9.79
C GLU A 304 -19.61 2.57 8.39
N VAL A 305 -19.05 3.35 7.46
CA VAL A 305 -18.69 2.85 6.12
C VAL A 305 -17.62 1.77 6.19
N ILE A 306 -16.61 1.91 7.06
CA ILE A 306 -15.55 0.90 7.25
C ILE A 306 -16.14 -0.41 7.78
N GLN A 307 -17.00 -0.34 8.79
CA GLN A 307 -17.66 -1.51 9.36
C GLN A 307 -18.51 -2.22 8.30
N ARG A 308 -19.33 -1.47 7.55
CA ARG A 308 -20.12 -2.01 6.44
C ARG A 308 -19.25 -2.65 5.36
N SER A 309 -18.08 -2.08 5.06
CA SER A 309 -17.15 -2.66 4.09
C SER A 309 -16.61 -4.02 4.55
N LEU A 310 -16.29 -4.16 5.84
CA LEU A 310 -15.84 -5.43 6.41
C LEU A 310 -16.95 -6.49 6.45
N GLU A 311 -18.20 -6.08 6.74
CA GLU A 311 -19.38 -6.94 6.69
C GLU A 311 -19.66 -7.40 5.26
N LEU A 312 -19.69 -6.46 4.30
CA LEU A 312 -19.89 -6.75 2.88
C LEU A 312 -18.84 -7.72 2.33
N GLU A 313 -17.57 -7.57 2.73
CA GLU A 313 -16.54 -8.52 2.31
C GLU A 313 -16.78 -9.95 2.82
N MET A 314 -17.42 -10.10 3.99
CA MET A 314 -17.75 -11.42 4.53
C MET A 314 -18.95 -12.05 3.83
N GLU A 315 -19.98 -11.26 3.58
CA GLU A 315 -21.23 -11.72 2.99
C GLU A 315 -21.10 -11.88 1.46
N HIS A 316 -20.36 -10.98 0.83
CA HIS A 316 -20.25 -10.79 -0.62
C HIS A 316 -18.82 -10.37 -1.02
N PRO A 317 -17.82 -11.25 -0.93
CA PRO A 317 -16.42 -10.92 -1.22
C PRO A 317 -16.16 -10.37 -2.63
N GLU A 318 -17.06 -10.64 -3.57
CA GLU A 318 -16.98 -10.15 -4.96
C GLU A 318 -17.53 -8.72 -5.14
N ALA A 319 -18.36 -8.23 -4.21
CA ALA A 319 -19.09 -6.97 -4.40
C ALA A 319 -18.15 -5.74 -4.40
N SER A 320 -17.20 -5.69 -3.46
CA SER A 320 -16.20 -4.61 -3.43
C SER A 320 -15.26 -4.67 -4.63
N ALA A 321 -14.93 -5.87 -5.11
CA ALA A 321 -14.11 -6.05 -6.31
C ALA A 321 -14.81 -5.50 -7.57
N LEU A 322 -16.12 -5.76 -7.72
CA LEU A 322 -16.90 -5.22 -8.84
C LEU A 322 -16.93 -3.68 -8.83
N VAL A 323 -17.19 -3.07 -7.67
CA VAL A 323 -17.18 -1.60 -7.53
C VAL A 323 -15.80 -1.03 -7.84
N GLN A 324 -14.74 -1.67 -7.36
CA GLN A 324 -13.37 -1.25 -7.64
C GLN A 324 -13.07 -1.34 -9.15
N ARG A 325 -13.45 -2.46 -9.79
CA ARG A 325 -13.26 -2.69 -11.22
C ARG A 325 -13.95 -1.63 -12.05
N GLU A 326 -15.22 -1.34 -11.78
CA GLU A 326 -15.99 -0.35 -12.55
C GLU A 326 -15.38 1.04 -12.47
N PHE A 327 -15.04 1.50 -11.27
CA PHE A 327 -14.40 2.80 -11.11
C PHE A 327 -13.02 2.85 -11.77
N GLY A 328 -12.22 1.80 -11.61
CA GLY A 328 -10.93 1.67 -12.28
C GLY A 328 -11.06 1.76 -13.80
N ALA A 329 -12.07 1.11 -14.37
CA ALA A 329 -12.36 1.17 -15.79
C ALA A 329 -12.78 2.58 -16.24
N VAL A 330 -13.63 3.27 -15.47
CA VAL A 330 -13.99 4.68 -15.71
C VAL A 330 -12.74 5.57 -15.71
N LEU A 331 -11.84 5.37 -14.75
CA LEU A 331 -10.57 6.11 -14.72
C LEU A 331 -9.71 5.81 -15.94
N CYS A 332 -9.57 4.56 -16.36
CA CYS A 332 -8.81 4.20 -17.56
C CYS A 332 -9.36 4.88 -18.82
N VAL A 333 -10.67 4.84 -19.03
CA VAL A 333 -11.34 5.50 -20.16
C VAL A 333 -11.07 7.01 -20.14
N LYS A 334 -11.21 7.64 -18.97
CA LYS A 334 -11.00 9.08 -18.79
C LYS A 334 -9.54 9.50 -19.01
N LEU A 335 -8.59 8.74 -18.45
CA LEU A 335 -7.15 9.02 -18.60
C LEU A 335 -6.68 8.85 -20.04
N ALA A 336 -7.28 7.91 -20.77
CA ALA A 336 -6.97 7.67 -22.18
C ALA A 336 -7.79 8.54 -23.15
N GLU A 337 -8.63 9.45 -22.67
CA GLU A 337 -9.58 10.19 -23.54
C GLU A 337 -8.89 11.02 -24.63
N GLY A 338 -7.71 11.57 -24.32
CA GLY A 338 -6.92 12.34 -25.27
C GLY A 338 -6.22 11.52 -26.36
N LEU A 339 -6.25 10.18 -26.30
CA LEU A 339 -5.60 9.34 -27.30
C LEU A 339 -6.42 9.25 -28.60
N PRO A 340 -5.76 9.13 -29.77
CA PRO A 340 -6.44 8.89 -31.04
C PRO A 340 -7.33 7.64 -30.99
N ARG A 341 -8.46 7.67 -31.70
CA ARG A 341 -9.32 6.48 -31.83
C ARG A 341 -8.53 5.32 -32.42
N GLY A 342 -8.69 4.13 -31.84
CA GLY A 342 -7.96 2.92 -32.23
C GLY A 342 -6.51 2.82 -31.71
N ALA A 343 -6.01 3.83 -30.98
CA ALA A 343 -4.72 3.71 -30.30
C ALA A 343 -4.79 2.64 -29.18
N PRO A 344 -3.66 1.96 -28.87
CA PRO A 344 -3.58 1.11 -27.69
C PRO A 344 -4.04 1.85 -26.43
N PHE A 345 -4.81 1.16 -25.58
CA PHE A 345 -5.40 1.71 -24.34
C PHE A 345 -6.45 2.82 -24.53
N ARG A 346 -6.83 3.17 -25.76
CA ARG A 346 -8.03 4.00 -26.01
C ARG A 346 -9.28 3.12 -25.94
N PHE A 347 -9.82 2.96 -24.74
CA PHE A 347 -11.08 2.24 -24.52
C PHE A 347 -12.28 3.18 -24.76
N GLU A 348 -13.28 2.71 -25.50
CA GLU A 348 -14.53 3.46 -25.72
C GLU A 348 -15.57 3.16 -24.63
N ARG A 349 -15.51 1.97 -24.03
CA ARG A 349 -16.45 1.51 -23.02
C ARG A 349 -15.71 0.89 -21.83
N THR A 350 -16.32 0.94 -20.65
CA THR A 350 -15.67 0.44 -19.43
C THR A 350 -15.52 -1.07 -19.44
N GLU A 351 -16.44 -1.81 -20.05
CA GLU A 351 -16.35 -3.27 -20.26
C GLU A 351 -15.13 -3.71 -21.08
N ASP A 352 -14.57 -2.84 -21.93
CA ASP A 352 -13.41 -3.17 -22.76
C ASP A 352 -12.08 -3.04 -21.99
N VAL A 353 -12.10 -2.44 -20.79
CA VAL A 353 -10.91 -2.29 -19.95
C VAL A 353 -10.57 -3.63 -19.28
N PRO A 354 -9.33 -4.15 -19.46
CA PRO A 354 -8.88 -5.35 -18.78
C PRO A 354 -9.00 -5.22 -17.25
N GLU A 355 -9.48 -6.26 -16.59
CA GLU A 355 -9.74 -6.25 -15.15
C GLU A 355 -8.50 -5.88 -14.33
N ASP A 356 -7.34 -6.52 -14.59
CA ASP A 356 -6.09 -6.21 -13.89
C ASP A 356 -5.70 -4.73 -14.02
N LEU A 357 -5.88 -4.14 -15.20
CA LEU A 357 -5.60 -2.73 -15.43
C LEU A 357 -6.57 -1.83 -14.65
N ALA A 358 -7.86 -2.15 -14.68
CA ALA A 358 -8.88 -1.42 -13.94
C ALA A 358 -8.62 -1.46 -12.42
N MET A 359 -8.39 -2.65 -11.86
CA MET A 359 -8.12 -2.85 -10.44
C MET A 359 -6.87 -2.09 -9.98
N THR A 360 -5.81 -2.08 -10.80
CA THR A 360 -4.58 -1.32 -10.53
C THR A 360 -4.79 0.19 -10.67
N ALA A 361 -5.52 0.67 -11.69
CA ALA A 361 -5.78 2.10 -11.90
C ALA A 361 -6.56 2.71 -10.76
N ALA A 362 -7.54 1.97 -10.24
CA ALA A 362 -8.33 2.29 -9.06
C ALA A 362 -7.49 2.73 -7.84
N VAL A 363 -6.34 2.09 -7.62
CA VAL A 363 -5.50 2.32 -6.43
C VAL A 363 -4.30 3.24 -6.69
N ASN A 364 -4.08 3.68 -7.93
CA ASN A 364 -2.96 4.54 -8.33
C ASN A 364 -3.37 6.02 -8.50
N SER A 365 -4.50 6.43 -7.91
CA SER A 365 -4.92 7.83 -7.90
C SER A 365 -3.94 8.71 -7.10
N GLY A 366 -3.40 9.73 -7.76
CA GLY A 366 -2.58 10.78 -7.13
C GLY A 366 -3.40 11.87 -6.41
N LEU A 367 -4.72 11.65 -6.25
CA LEU A 367 -5.60 12.60 -5.58
C LEU A 367 -5.40 12.59 -4.06
N SER A 368 -5.70 13.74 -3.47
CA SER A 368 -5.65 13.93 -2.04
C SER A 368 -6.99 13.53 -1.42
N PHE A 369 -6.95 12.71 -0.36
CA PHE A 369 -8.15 12.41 0.45
C PHE A 369 -8.36 13.43 1.58
N LEU A 370 -7.49 14.44 1.67
CA LEU A 370 -7.70 15.62 2.49
C LEU A 370 -8.64 16.63 1.80
N ASP A 371 -8.80 16.50 0.48
CA ASP A 371 -9.75 17.30 -0.29
C ASP A 371 -11.19 16.85 0.04
N PRO A 372 -12.06 17.75 0.54
CA PRO A 372 -13.45 17.43 0.86
C PRO A 372 -14.27 16.99 -0.35
N GLU A 373 -13.84 17.32 -1.58
CA GLU A 373 -14.51 16.90 -2.82
C GLU A 373 -14.18 15.46 -3.21
N PHE A 374 -13.14 14.85 -2.62
CA PHE A 374 -12.73 13.49 -2.96
C PHE A 374 -13.17 12.48 -1.88
N PRO A 375 -14.06 11.52 -2.20
CA PRO A 375 -14.64 10.68 -1.17
C PRO A 375 -13.66 9.58 -0.73
N LEU A 376 -13.15 9.71 0.49
CA LEU A 376 -12.56 8.62 1.29
C LEU A 376 -13.27 7.26 1.17
N PRO A 377 -14.62 7.18 1.06
CA PRO A 377 -15.32 5.92 0.76
C PRO A 377 -14.73 5.10 -0.39
N TRP A 378 -14.17 5.75 -1.42
CA TRP A 378 -13.51 5.05 -2.52
C TRP A 378 -12.28 4.24 -2.06
N MET A 379 -11.43 4.84 -1.23
CA MET A 379 -10.24 4.15 -0.68
C MET A 379 -10.65 2.91 0.10
N LEU A 380 -11.79 2.97 0.80
CA LEU A 380 -12.32 1.85 1.58
C LEU A 380 -12.80 0.70 0.69
N MET A 381 -13.45 1.00 -0.43
CA MET A 381 -13.89 -0.02 -1.39
C MET A 381 -12.71 -0.79 -2.01
N CYS A 382 -11.54 -0.15 -2.12
CA CYS A 382 -10.33 -0.81 -2.62
C CYS A 382 -9.66 -1.73 -1.57
N LEU A 383 -9.98 -1.57 -0.28
CA LEU A 383 -9.22 -2.24 0.78
C LEU A 383 -9.24 -3.77 0.71
N PRO A 384 -10.36 -4.45 0.39
CA PRO A 384 -10.35 -5.91 0.34
C PRO A 384 -9.39 -6.48 -0.70
N TRP A 385 -9.33 -5.86 -1.87
CA TRP A 385 -8.36 -6.23 -2.90
C TRP A 385 -6.95 -5.82 -2.50
N VAL A 386 -6.75 -4.57 -2.07
CA VAL A 386 -5.43 -4.05 -1.64
C VAL A 386 -4.84 -4.95 -0.56
N ALA A 387 -5.59 -5.33 0.47
CA ALA A 387 -5.08 -6.16 1.56
C ALA A 387 -4.50 -7.51 1.10
N ARG A 388 -4.90 -8.01 -0.08
CA ARG A 388 -4.49 -9.31 -0.63
C ARG A 388 -3.61 -9.23 -1.88
N ALA A 389 -3.52 -8.06 -2.52
CA ALA A 389 -2.79 -7.85 -3.75
C ALA A 389 -1.32 -8.27 -3.66
N ALA A 390 -0.80 -8.85 -4.74
CA ALA A 390 0.64 -8.98 -4.96
C ALA A 390 1.27 -7.57 -5.08
N PRO A 391 2.53 -7.37 -4.65
CA PRO A 391 3.10 -6.02 -4.58
C PRO A 391 3.16 -5.33 -5.93
N GLU A 392 3.44 -6.06 -7.02
CA GLU A 392 3.44 -5.53 -8.39
C GLU A 392 2.06 -5.06 -8.88
N GLN A 393 0.96 -5.59 -8.35
CA GLN A 393 -0.38 -5.15 -8.74
C GLN A 393 -0.70 -3.73 -8.26
N LEU A 394 0.09 -3.19 -7.32
CA LEU A 394 -0.02 -1.80 -6.86
C LEU A 394 0.62 -0.79 -7.82
N TYR A 395 1.10 -1.24 -8.98
CA TYR A 395 1.80 -0.43 -9.97
C TYR A 395 1.21 -0.61 -11.36
N LEU A 396 1.00 0.52 -12.05
CA LEU A 396 0.49 0.53 -13.43
C LEU A 396 1.53 -0.05 -14.41
N PRO A 397 1.09 -0.77 -15.46
CA PRO A 397 1.97 -1.24 -16.52
C PRO A 397 2.68 -0.09 -17.24
N ARG A 398 3.95 -0.28 -17.60
CA ARG A 398 4.78 0.72 -18.29
C ARG A 398 4.11 1.28 -19.54
N ASP A 399 3.54 0.42 -20.37
CA ASP A 399 2.99 0.87 -21.65
C ASP A 399 1.71 1.66 -21.48
N PHE A 400 0.93 1.37 -20.43
CA PHE A 400 -0.20 2.20 -20.06
C PHE A 400 0.27 3.57 -19.56
N ILE A 401 1.24 3.63 -18.63
CA ILE A 401 1.84 4.88 -18.14
C ILE A 401 2.34 5.74 -19.32
N LYS A 402 3.07 5.14 -20.27
CA LYS A 402 3.56 5.85 -21.46
C LYS A 402 2.42 6.42 -22.31
N ALA A 403 1.32 5.70 -22.46
CA ALA A 403 0.18 6.12 -23.26
C ALA A 403 -0.53 7.32 -22.63
N ILE A 404 -0.77 7.31 -21.31
CA ILE A 404 -1.55 8.35 -20.63
C ILE A 404 -0.69 9.47 -20.00
N ARG A 405 0.61 9.47 -20.27
CA ARG A 405 1.58 10.31 -19.56
C ARG A 405 1.23 11.79 -19.69
N ALA A 406 0.94 12.43 -18.55
CA ALA A 406 0.93 13.88 -18.43
C ALA A 406 2.26 14.35 -17.84
N PRO A 407 2.98 15.31 -18.45
CA PRO A 407 4.19 15.84 -17.85
C PRO A 407 3.86 16.50 -16.51
N TRP A 408 4.73 16.31 -15.53
CA TRP A 408 4.60 17.01 -14.25
C TRP A 408 4.65 18.53 -14.45
N MET A 409 3.74 19.22 -13.76
CA MET A 409 3.69 20.67 -13.66
C MET A 409 3.74 21.08 -12.18
N PRO A 410 4.32 22.25 -11.83
CA PRO A 410 4.36 22.75 -10.45
C PRO A 410 3.02 22.74 -9.72
N GLU A 411 1.92 22.91 -10.46
CA GLU A 411 0.54 22.86 -9.99
C GLU A 411 0.18 21.54 -9.29
N HIS A 412 0.78 20.42 -9.69
CA HIS A 412 0.57 19.14 -9.03
C HIS A 412 1.11 19.18 -7.59
N SER A 413 2.31 19.73 -7.39
CA SER A 413 2.89 19.91 -6.05
C SER A 413 2.13 20.96 -5.24
N TYR A 414 1.68 22.07 -5.87
CA TYR A 414 0.87 23.08 -5.19
C TYR A 414 -0.43 22.51 -4.63
N ARG A 415 -1.10 21.63 -5.37
CA ARG A 415 -2.35 21.00 -4.92
C ARG A 415 -2.11 20.22 -3.62
N LEU A 416 -1.10 19.34 -3.59
CA LEU A 416 -0.78 18.57 -2.38
C LEU A 416 -0.40 19.46 -1.19
N LEU A 417 0.38 20.51 -1.43
CA LEU A 417 0.77 21.46 -0.38
C LEU A 417 -0.45 22.22 0.16
N ARG A 418 -1.35 22.67 -0.72
CA ARG A 418 -2.58 23.38 -0.34
C ARG A 418 -3.48 22.50 0.51
N ASP A 419 -3.72 21.26 0.13
CA ASP A 419 -4.61 20.38 0.87
C ASP A 419 -4.07 20.11 2.29
N HIS A 420 -2.74 20.04 2.43
CA HIS A 420 -2.07 19.97 3.74
C HIS A 420 -2.20 21.26 4.53
N ARG A 421 -1.97 22.41 3.90
CA ARG A 421 -2.14 23.72 4.53
C ARG A 421 -3.56 23.88 5.05
N ASP A 422 -4.54 23.49 4.27
CA ASP A 422 -5.95 23.68 4.59
C ASP A 422 -6.40 22.67 5.66
N HIS A 423 -5.77 21.48 5.72
CA HIS A 423 -5.98 20.50 6.78
C HIS A 423 -5.41 20.94 8.15
N TYR A 424 -4.16 21.43 8.18
CA TYR A 424 -3.47 21.83 9.41
C TYR A 424 -3.66 23.31 9.78
N GLY A 425 -4.09 24.14 8.83
CA GLY A 425 -4.29 25.57 9.01
C GLY A 425 -5.49 25.86 9.91
N PRO A 426 -5.50 27.05 10.56
CA PRO A 426 -6.68 27.47 11.29
C PRO A 426 -7.87 27.49 10.33
N ARG A 427 -8.94 26.76 10.66
CA ARG A 427 -10.20 26.81 9.91
C ARG A 427 -10.62 28.28 9.84
N ALA A 428 -10.77 28.81 8.62
CA ALA A 428 -11.29 30.14 8.46
C ALA A 428 -12.63 30.21 9.21
N PRO A 429 -12.86 31.23 10.06
CA PRO A 429 -14.13 31.35 10.77
C PRO A 429 -15.24 31.33 9.72
N ARG A 430 -16.23 30.46 9.94
CA ARG A 430 -17.40 30.34 9.06
C ARG A 430 -17.95 31.76 8.92
N LYS A 431 -18.07 32.27 7.69
CA LYS A 431 -18.68 33.60 7.49
C LYS A 431 -20.03 33.55 8.20
N PRO A 432 -20.29 34.45 9.17
CA PRO A 432 -21.55 34.42 9.90
C PRO A 432 -22.71 34.45 8.91
N GLU A 433 -23.68 33.57 9.11
CA GLU A 433 -24.90 33.57 8.31
C GLU A 433 -25.62 34.92 8.54
N GLY A 434 -25.75 35.69 7.47
CA GLY A 434 -26.32 37.02 7.52
C GLY A 434 -25.52 38.06 6.75
N PRO A 435 -26.10 39.26 6.56
CA PRO A 435 -25.41 40.37 5.91
C PRO A 435 -24.17 40.75 6.72
N THR A 436 -23.03 40.88 6.03
CA THR A 436 -21.84 41.42 6.69
C THR A 436 -22.15 42.83 7.21
N ARG A 437 -21.54 43.24 8.32
CA ARG A 437 -21.73 44.57 8.94
C ARG A 437 -21.64 45.72 7.91
N ASN A 438 -20.79 45.59 6.90
CA ASN A 438 -20.61 46.57 5.83
C ASN A 438 -21.36 46.25 4.52
N GLY A 439 -22.00 45.08 4.40
CA GLY A 439 -22.76 44.65 3.24
C GLY A 439 -24.15 45.29 3.16
N PRO A 440 -24.86 45.13 2.03
CA PRO A 440 -26.21 45.66 1.85
C PRO A 440 -27.19 45.04 2.86
N CYS A 441 -28.08 45.86 3.38
CA CYS A 441 -29.08 45.42 4.36
C CYS A 441 -30.19 44.59 3.68
N PRO A 442 -30.56 43.42 4.23
CA PRO A 442 -31.53 42.51 3.61
C PRO A 442 -32.97 43.03 3.61
N CYS A 443 -33.27 44.11 4.35
CA CYS A 443 -34.60 44.74 4.34
C CYS A 443 -34.88 45.60 3.10
N GLY A 444 -33.96 45.68 2.14
CA GLY A 444 -34.15 46.44 0.90
C GLY A 444 -33.95 47.96 1.02
N SER A 445 -33.47 48.46 2.16
CA SER A 445 -33.30 49.90 2.41
C SER A 445 -32.18 50.59 1.61
N GLY A 446 -31.35 49.82 0.89
CA GLY A 446 -30.16 50.34 0.19
C GLY A 446 -29.01 50.77 1.12
N LYS A 447 -29.18 50.73 2.44
CA LYS A 447 -28.14 51.09 3.43
C LYS A 447 -27.24 49.88 3.77
N LYS A 448 -26.05 50.16 4.31
CA LYS A 448 -25.19 49.12 4.91
C LYS A 448 -25.87 48.55 6.15
N TYR A 449 -25.78 47.22 6.38
CA TYR A 449 -26.46 46.52 7.48
C TYR A 449 -26.27 47.20 8.85
N LYS A 450 -25.04 47.64 9.18
CA LYS A 450 -24.73 48.34 10.44
C LYS A 450 -25.41 49.69 10.67
N ARG A 451 -25.98 50.30 9.63
CA ARG A 451 -26.66 51.61 9.68
C ARG A 451 -28.17 51.44 9.39
N CYS A 452 -28.69 50.26 9.65
CA CYS A 452 -30.06 49.87 9.39
C CYS A 452 -30.46 48.75 10.36
N CYS A 453 -30.84 47.56 9.88
CA CYS A 453 -31.29 46.47 10.75
C CYS A 453 -30.23 46.01 11.79
N GLY A 454 -28.95 46.32 11.59
CA GLY A 454 -27.88 46.03 12.55
C GLY A 454 -27.54 47.18 13.52
N GLU A 455 -28.32 48.27 13.54
CA GLU A 455 -28.02 49.51 14.30
C GLU A 455 -28.25 49.40 15.83
N GLY A 456 -28.56 48.20 16.35
CA GLY A 456 -28.62 47.91 17.79
C GLY A 456 -28.03 46.55 18.19
N ALA A 457 -27.37 45.85 17.27
CA ALA A 457 -26.84 44.49 17.51
C ALA A 457 -25.41 44.50 18.11
N GLY A 458 -25.03 45.56 18.82
CA GLY A 458 -23.66 45.79 19.28
C GLY A 458 -23.55 46.60 20.56
N GLU A 459 -24.44 46.34 21.52
CA GLU A 459 -24.16 46.50 22.96
C GLU A 459 -23.86 45.13 23.58
#